data_AF-A0A7X6VC39-F1
#
_entry.id   AF-A0A7X6VC39-F1
#
_cell.length_a   1.000
_cell.length_b   1.000
_cell.length_c   1.000
_cell.angle_alpha   90.00
_cell.angle_beta   90.00
_cell.angle_gamma   90.00
#
_symmetry.space_group_name_H-M   'P 1'
#
loop_
_entity.id
_entity.type
_entity.pdbx_description
1 polymer ?
#
loop_
_entity_poly.entity_id
_entity_poly.type
_entity_poly.pdbx_seq_one_letter_code
_entity_poly.pdbx_strand_id
1 'polypeptide(L)' 'IVAEGVETEDQYNYLLERNCERIQGYFFSRPLPEEKVMDLIDSH' A
#
# COMPACT_ATOMS: atom_id res chain seq x y z
N ILE A 1 1.39 -11.98 -7.57
CA ILE A 1 1.91 -12.04 -6.18
C ILE A 1 1.53 -10.73 -5.50
N VAL A 2 1.20 -10.74 -4.21
CA VAL A 2 1.02 -9.51 -3.41
C VAL A 2 2.20 -9.41 -2.46
N ALA A 3 2.87 -8.27 -2.44
CA ALA A 3 3.88 -7.96 -1.43
C ALA A 3 3.21 -7.26 -0.25
N GLU A 4 3.19 -7.92 0.91
CA GLU A 4 2.58 -7.42 2.14
C GLU A 4 3.66 -6.89 3.10
N GLY A 5 3.30 -5.90 3.92
CA GLY A 5 4.17 -5.35 4.95
C GLY A 5 5.18 -4.30 4.46
N VAL A 6 4.85 -3.55 3.39
CA VAL A 6 5.70 -2.44 2.93
C VAL A 6 5.51 -1.20 3.82
N GLU A 7 6.59 -0.78 4.46
CA GLU A 7 6.59 0.31 5.44
C GLU A 7 7.48 1.49 5.02
N THR A 8 8.47 1.27 4.14
CA THR A 8 9.42 2.31 3.70
C THR A 8 9.45 2.48 2.19
N GLU A 9 9.90 3.67 1.76
CA GLU A 9 10.09 3.99 0.33
C GLU A 9 11.12 3.06 -0.34
N ASP A 10 12.19 2.69 0.36
CA ASP A 10 13.20 1.75 -0.16
C ASP A 10 12.60 0.37 -0.48
N GLN A 11 11.70 -0.13 0.37
CA GLN A 11 11.00 -1.40 0.14
C GLN A 11 10.05 -1.30 -1.06
N TYR A 12 9.34 -0.17 -1.18
CA TYR A 12 8.47 0.10 -2.32
C TYR A 12 9.26 0.13 -3.63
N ASN A 13 10.35 0.89 -3.68
CA ASN A 13 11.21 1.01 -4.87
C ASN A 13 11.82 -0.34 -5.27
N TYR A 14 12.30 -1.13 -4.29
CA TYR A 14 12.82 -2.48 -4.54
C TYR A 14 11.80 -3.40 -5.24
N LEU A 15 10.53 -3.32 -4.83
CA LEU A 15 9.44 -4.11 -5.38
C LEU A 15 8.99 -3.59 -6.75
N LEU A 16 8.98 -2.27 -6.94
CA LEU A 16 8.63 -1.62 -8.20
C LEU A 16 9.61 -2.01 -9.32
N GLU A 17 10.93 -1.99 -9.04
CA GLU A 17 11.97 -2.42 -9.99
C GLU A 17 11.81 -3.89 -10.44
N ARG A 18 11.12 -4.70 -9.65
CA ARG A 18 10.86 -6.13 -9.91
C ARG A 18 9.49 -6.38 -10.52
N ASN A 19 8.77 -5.33 -10.92
CA ASN A 19 7.42 -5.39 -11.45
C ASN A 19 6.44 -6.08 -10.48
N CYS A 20 6.59 -5.85 -9.17
CA CYS A 20 5.58 -6.26 -8.20
C CYS A 20 4.43 -5.25 -8.18
N GLU A 21 3.38 -5.53 -8.94
CA GLU A 21 2.28 -4.58 -9.19
C GLU A 21 1.25 -4.48 -8.05
N ARG A 22 1.23 -5.45 -7.12
CA ARG A 22 0.27 -5.50 -6.01
C ARG A 22 1.01 -5.39 -4.70
N ILE A 23 0.86 -4.26 -4.03
CA ILE A 23 1.59 -3.94 -2.80
C ILE A 23 0.60 -3.53 -1.72
N GLN A 24 0.84 -4.01 -0.49
CA GLN A 24 0.10 -3.63 0.71
C GLN A 24 1.09 -3.29 1.82
N GLY A 25 0.84 -2.20 2.54
CA GLY A 25 1.55 -1.91 3.77
C GLY A 25 1.33 -0.49 4.27
N TYR A 26 1.89 -0.21 5.45
CA TYR A 26 1.71 1.07 6.15
C TYR A 26 2.34 2.25 5.42
N PHE A 27 3.23 2.00 4.46
CA PHE A 27 3.73 3.03 3.55
C PHE A 27 2.59 3.73 2.79
N PHE A 28 1.53 3.00 2.42
CA PHE A 28 0.36 3.56 1.74
C PHE A 28 -0.75 3.94 2.72
N SER A 29 -1.15 2.99 3.57
CA SER A 29 -2.20 3.22 4.55
C SER A 29 -2.14 2.18 5.66
N ARG A 30 -2.48 2.59 6.88
CA ARG A 30 -2.76 1.64 7.97
C ARG A 30 -4.13 0.99 7.74
N PRO A 31 -4.40 -0.19 8.31
CA PRO A 31 -5.73 -0.78 8.33
C PRO A 31 -6.76 0.23 8.83
N LEU A 32 -7.84 0.39 8.09
CA LEU A 32 -8.89 1.34 8.38
C LEU A 32 -10.14 0.61 8.89
N PRO A 33 -10.91 1.24 9.79
CA PRO A 33 -12.30 0.87 10.02
C PRO A 33 -13.13 0.99 8.73
N GLU A 34 -14.24 0.25 8.65
CA GLU A 34 -15.09 0.19 7.45
C GLU A 34 -15.60 1.57 7.04
N GLU A 35 -15.95 2.40 8.02
CA GLU A 35 -16.55 3.72 7.80
C GLU A 35 -15.57 4.72 7.16
N LYS A 36 -14.27 4.44 7.16
CA LYS A 36 -13.22 5.31 6.62
C LYS A 36 -12.70 4.88 5.24
N VAL A 37 -13.14 3.75 4.71
CA VAL A 37 -12.64 3.23 3.43
C VAL A 37 -13.04 4.13 2.27
N MET A 38 -14.30 4.61 2.26
CA MET A 38 -14.79 5.51 1.22
C MET A 38 -14.06 6.85 1.23
N ASP A 39 -13.78 7.42 2.42
CA ASP A 39 -13.00 8.66 2.54
C ASP A 39 -11.60 8.53 1.89
N LEU A 40 -10.95 7.37 2.03
CA LEU A 40 -9.65 7.10 1.41
C LEU A 40 -9.76 7.00 -0.11
N ILE A 41 -10.80 6.32 -0.61
CA ILE A 41 -11.01 6.11 -2.05
C ILE A 41 -11.40 7.41 -2.75
N ASP A 42 -12.27 8.23 -2.14
CA ASP A 42 -12.78 9.47 -2.75
C ASP A 42 -11.74 10.61 -2.73
N SER A 43 -10.65 10.46 -1.97
CA SER A 43 -9.59 11.47 -1.84
C SER A 43 -8.40 11.29 -2.80
N HIS A 44 -8.41 10.25 -3.65
CA HIS A 44 -7.34 9.91 -4.60
C HIS A 44 -7.90 9.62 -6.00
#